data_AF-A0A815GTE5-F1
#
_entry.id   AF-A0A815GTE5-F1
#
_cell.length_a   1.000
_cell.length_b   1.000
_cell.length_c   1.000
_cell.angle_alpha   90.00
_cell.angle_beta   90.00
_cell.angle_gamma   90.00
#
_symmetry.space_group_name_H-M   'P 1'
#
loop_
_entity.id
_entity.type
_entity.pdbx_description
1 polymer ?
#
loop_
_entity_poly.entity_id
_entity_poly.type
_entity_poly.pdbx_seq_one_letter_code
_entity_poly.pdbx_strand_id
1 'polypeptide(L)'
;MTKVTLATLVGFYPLALASIVTLGSMIDPSIGIALASLLSFKTSIPIACILAPLVGLYAKNYPKIYLQRVSQQQWQNYTSNAPQFTYDFTTPFQQQYRSYQQQQQQQQYQSYGQQQQQSRQQQQRTKESSTKTKEEVPLDLYNLLAINRNATDKEIKRAYLLKAKEFHPDRNPGDKKAEEMFKKVNQAYAILSDKFKREQYDKYGYESVKYN
;
A
#
# COMPACT_ATOMS: atom_id res chain seq x y z
N MET A 1 38.90 12.76 -14.46
CA MET A 1 37.69 11.94 -14.68
C MET A 1 36.53 12.71 -14.05
N THR A 2 35.44 13.12 -14.67
CA THR A 2 34.83 12.81 -15.98
C THR A 2 33.82 13.94 -16.25
N LYS A 3 33.69 14.32 -17.52
CA LYS A 3 32.76 15.34 -18.04
C LYS A 3 31.31 15.03 -17.65
N VAL A 4 30.56 16.03 -17.17
CA VAL A 4 29.09 16.03 -17.28
C VAL A 4 28.70 17.18 -18.21
N THR A 5 27.95 16.76 -19.22
CA THR A 5 27.65 17.38 -20.50
C THR A 5 26.55 18.45 -20.45
N LEU A 6 26.69 19.41 -21.36
CA LEU A 6 25.89 20.58 -21.72
C LEU A 6 24.40 20.32 -22.14
N ALA A 7 23.70 19.32 -21.58
CA ALA A 7 22.41 18.86 -22.12
C ALA A 7 21.15 19.13 -21.26
N THR A 8 21.23 19.88 -20.15
CA THR A 8 20.08 20.08 -19.25
C THR A 8 19.50 21.50 -19.23
N LEU A 9 19.80 22.33 -20.22
CA LEU A 9 19.41 23.76 -20.23
C LEU A 9 18.34 24.15 -21.28
N VAL A 10 17.56 23.18 -21.80
CA VAL A 10 16.45 23.45 -22.73
C VAL A 10 15.07 23.09 -22.17
N GLY A 11 14.98 22.56 -20.94
CA GLY A 11 13.72 22.05 -20.37
C GLY A 11 12.85 23.05 -19.60
N PHE A 12 13.32 24.26 -19.29
CA PHE A 12 12.63 25.15 -18.32
C PHE A 12 11.91 26.37 -18.90
N TYR A 13 11.98 26.61 -20.20
CA TYR A 13 11.34 27.78 -20.82
C TYR A 13 9.81 27.72 -21.02
N PRO A 14 9.12 26.58 -21.20
CA PRO A 14 7.69 26.60 -21.51
C PRO A 14 6.79 26.91 -20.28
N LEU A 15 7.27 26.64 -19.06
CA LEU A 15 6.47 26.80 -17.84
C LEU A 15 6.37 28.24 -17.35
N ALA A 16 7.38 29.07 -17.59
CA ALA A 16 7.38 30.48 -17.15
C ALA A 16 6.51 31.38 -18.04
N LEU A 17 6.35 31.04 -19.31
CA LEU A 17 5.54 31.82 -20.26
C LEU A 17 4.04 31.55 -20.07
N ALA A 18 3.66 30.32 -19.71
CA ALA A 18 2.27 29.96 -19.44
C ALA A 18 1.67 30.73 -18.25
N SER A 19 2.44 30.94 -17.18
CA SER A 19 2.00 31.70 -16.01
C SER A 19 1.76 33.19 -16.31
N ILE A 20 2.55 33.79 -17.20
CA ILE A 20 2.40 35.20 -17.59
C ILE A 20 1.14 35.42 -18.44
N VAL A 21 0.83 34.52 -19.38
CA VAL A 21 -0.41 34.59 -20.19
C VAL A 21 -1.66 34.43 -19.32
N THR A 22 -1.58 33.58 -18.29
CA THR A 22 -2.69 33.33 -17.35
C THR A 22 -2.94 34.54 -16.45
N LEU A 23 -1.90 35.29 -16.07
CA LEU A 23 -2.05 36.52 -15.28
C LEU A 23 -2.56 37.70 -16.12
N GLY A 24 -2.16 37.83 -17.39
CA GLY A 24 -2.59 38.93 -18.27
C GLY A 24 -4.08 38.86 -18.65
N SER A 25 -4.62 37.67 -18.84
CA SER A 25 -6.04 37.45 -19.16
C SER A 25 -7.01 37.73 -18.00
N MET A 26 -6.50 37.87 -16.76
CA MET A 26 -7.31 38.26 -15.60
C MET A 26 -7.48 39.77 -15.42
N ILE A 27 -6.69 40.59 -16.12
CA ILE A 27 -6.71 42.04 -15.96
C ILE A 27 -7.50 42.71 -17.11
N ASP A 28 -7.38 42.20 -18.35
CA ASP A 28 -8.23 42.59 -19.49
C ASP A 28 -8.17 41.53 -20.62
N PRO A 29 -9.29 40.97 -21.09
CA PRO A 29 -9.30 39.88 -22.07
C PRO A 29 -8.74 40.28 -23.44
N SER A 30 -8.77 41.56 -23.80
CA SER A 30 -8.22 42.06 -25.07
C SER A 30 -6.69 41.99 -25.12
N ILE A 31 -6.03 42.15 -23.97
CA ILE A 31 -4.57 42.11 -23.82
C ILE A 31 -4.04 40.68 -23.87
N GLY A 32 -4.80 39.71 -23.33
CA GLY A 32 -4.46 38.29 -23.37
C GLY A 32 -4.37 37.73 -24.79
N ILE A 33 -5.28 38.14 -25.68
CA ILE A 33 -5.31 37.70 -27.08
C ILE A 33 -4.15 38.31 -27.88
N ALA A 34 -3.78 39.57 -27.60
CA ALA A 34 -2.63 40.23 -28.25
C ALA A 34 -1.29 39.58 -27.87
N LEU A 35 -1.12 39.21 -26.59
CA LEU A 35 0.09 38.52 -26.10
C LEU A 35 0.20 37.07 -26.60
N ALA A 36 -0.92 36.35 -26.71
CA ALA A 36 -0.96 35.01 -27.28
C ALA A 36 -0.62 35.00 -28.80
N SER A 37 -1.04 36.04 -29.52
CA SER A 37 -0.72 36.21 -30.95
C SER A 37 0.78 36.54 -31.16
N LEU A 38 1.38 37.32 -30.26
CA LEU A 38 2.82 37.62 -30.27
C LEU A 38 3.68 36.39 -29.95
N LEU A 39 3.24 35.51 -29.05
CA LEU A 39 3.93 34.25 -28.74
C LEU A 39 3.89 33.22 -29.88
N SER A 40 2.97 33.39 -30.83
CA SER A 40 2.84 32.51 -32.01
C SER A 40 3.72 32.93 -33.19
N PHE A 41 4.28 34.14 -33.18
CA PHE A 41 5.29 34.57 -34.15
C PHE A 41 6.68 34.28 -33.60
N LYS A 42 7.30 33.21 -34.11
CA LYS A 42 8.66 32.79 -33.75
C LYS A 42 9.67 33.76 -34.37
N THR A 43 9.78 34.97 -33.84
CA THR A 43 10.79 35.95 -34.28
C THR A 43 11.84 36.15 -33.20
N SER A 44 13.10 36.03 -33.63
CA SER A 44 14.31 36.12 -32.85
C SER A 44 14.67 37.59 -32.55
N ILE A 45 13.80 38.31 -31.85
CA ILE A 45 14.12 39.66 -31.35
C ILE A 45 13.88 39.68 -29.83
N PRO A 46 14.90 40.02 -29.01
CA PRO A 46 14.77 40.00 -27.56
C PRO A 46 13.81 41.08 -27.06
N ILE A 47 12.83 40.64 -26.26
CA ILE A 47 11.77 41.45 -25.61
C ILE A 47 12.34 42.58 -24.71
N ALA A 48 13.63 42.50 -24.35
CA ALA A 48 14.33 43.51 -23.56
C ALA A 48 14.35 44.92 -24.20
N CYS A 49 14.27 45.02 -25.53
CA CYS A 49 14.32 46.33 -26.21
C CYS A 49 13.02 47.16 -26.10
N ILE A 50 11.89 46.54 -25.73
CA ILE A 50 10.59 47.24 -25.66
C ILE A 50 10.28 47.77 -24.24
N LEU A 51 10.94 47.25 -23.20
CA LEU A 51 10.65 47.61 -21.80
C LEU A 51 11.50 48.76 -21.22
N ALA A 52 12.60 49.14 -21.88
CA ALA A 52 13.47 50.23 -21.41
C ALA A 52 12.86 51.66 -21.47
N PRO A 53 11.98 52.03 -22.44
CA PRO A 53 11.43 53.39 -22.49
C PRO A 53 10.38 53.68 -21.43
N LEU A 54 9.71 52.66 -20.87
CA LEU A 54 8.61 52.83 -19.92
C LEU A 54 9.08 53.15 -18.49
N VAL A 55 10.27 52.67 -18.10
CA VAL A 55 10.84 52.96 -16.77
C VAL A 55 11.41 54.39 -16.70
N GLY A 56 11.89 54.94 -17.82
CA GLY A 56 12.45 56.30 -17.89
C GLY A 56 11.41 57.42 -17.77
N LEU A 57 10.16 57.17 -18.13
CA LEU A 57 9.07 58.15 -18.01
C LEU A 57 8.47 58.21 -16.60
N TYR A 58 8.62 57.16 -15.79
CA TYR A 58 8.03 57.09 -14.44
C TYR A 58 8.86 57.80 -13.36
N ALA A 59 10.10 58.19 -13.65
CA ALA A 59 10.99 58.86 -12.69
C ALA A 59 10.89 60.39 -12.68
N LYS A 60 10.16 61.01 -13.62
CA LYS A 60 10.14 62.48 -13.79
C LYS A 60 9.04 63.21 -13.03
N ASN A 61 8.11 62.52 -12.35
CA ASN A 61 6.92 63.16 -11.80
C ASN A 61 6.59 62.77 -10.35
N TYR A 62 7.58 62.84 -9.46
CA TYR A 62 7.32 62.83 -8.01
C TYR A 62 7.48 64.23 -7.41
N PRO A 63 6.44 64.77 -6.76
CA PRO A 63 6.56 66.03 -6.02
C PRO A 63 7.40 65.80 -4.76
N LYS A 64 8.34 66.72 -4.48
CA LYS A 64 9.10 66.80 -3.23
C LYS A 64 8.14 67.11 -2.07
N ILE A 65 7.45 66.11 -1.55
CA ILE A 65 6.53 66.25 -0.42
C ILE A 65 7.24 65.70 0.83
N TYR A 66 7.76 66.66 1.62
CA TYR A 66 8.11 66.63 3.04
C TYR A 66 8.65 65.33 3.66
N LEU A 67 9.98 65.25 3.79
CA LEU A 67 10.58 64.51 4.91
C LEU A 67 10.39 65.37 6.17
N GLN A 68 9.32 65.10 6.92
CA GLN A 68 9.19 65.57 8.29
C GLN A 68 10.34 64.96 9.10
N ARG A 69 11.15 65.82 9.74
CA ARG A 69 12.34 65.42 10.50
C ARG A 69 11.88 64.65 11.74
N VAL A 70 11.67 63.34 11.63
CA VAL A 70 11.48 62.43 12.77
C VAL A 70 12.67 62.63 13.70
N SER A 71 12.41 62.94 14.97
CA SER A 71 13.51 63.20 15.91
C SER A 71 14.37 61.95 16.06
N GLN A 72 15.69 62.12 16.26
CA GLN A 72 16.62 61.02 16.50
C GLN A 72 16.13 60.08 17.62
N GLN A 73 15.45 60.63 18.64
CA GLN A 73 14.86 59.86 19.74
C GLN A 73 13.67 58.99 19.31
N GLN A 74 12.80 59.48 18.40
CA GLN A 74 11.73 58.67 17.84
C GLN A 74 12.28 57.54 16.97
N TRP A 75 13.32 57.82 16.17
CA TRP A 75 14.01 56.79 15.38
C TRP A 75 14.58 55.68 16.26
N GLN A 76 15.21 56.02 17.39
CA GLN A 76 15.73 55.02 18.33
C GLN A 76 14.62 54.22 19.02
N ASN A 77 13.47 54.82 19.33
CA ASN A 77 12.34 54.09 19.90
C ASN A 77 11.71 53.09 18.93
N TYR A 78 11.67 53.41 17.63
CA TYR A 78 11.19 52.51 16.58
C TYR A 78 12.15 51.34 16.32
N THR A 79 13.47 51.58 16.33
CA THR A 79 14.46 50.50 16.14
C THR A 79 14.59 49.59 17.36
N SER A 80 14.45 50.15 18.57
CA SER A 80 14.50 49.38 19.82
C SER A 80 13.31 48.42 19.98
N ASN A 81 12.17 48.74 19.38
CA ASN A 81 10.96 47.92 19.41
C ASN A 81 10.63 47.26 18.05
N ALA A 82 11.55 47.28 17.09
CA ALA A 82 11.33 46.64 15.81
C ALA A 82 11.30 45.11 15.99
N PRO A 83 10.18 44.42 15.71
CA PRO A 83 10.15 42.96 15.76
C PRO A 83 11.19 42.44 14.77
N GLN A 84 12.15 41.65 15.27
CA GLN A 84 13.17 41.02 14.46
C GLN A 84 12.47 40.00 13.54
N PHE A 85 12.03 40.43 12.36
CA PHE A 85 11.47 39.55 11.34
C PHE A 85 12.62 38.79 10.68
N THR A 86 13.12 37.77 11.34
CA THR A 86 14.01 36.80 10.70
C THR A 86 13.13 35.94 9.80
N TYR A 87 13.11 36.24 8.50
CA TYR A 87 12.57 35.34 7.50
C TYR A 87 13.50 34.13 7.38
N ASP A 88 13.16 33.05 8.09
CA ASP A 88 13.84 31.77 7.94
C ASP A 88 13.34 31.09 6.65
N PHE A 89 14.11 31.24 5.57
CA PHE A 89 13.87 30.62 4.26
C PHE A 89 13.78 29.08 4.32
N THR A 90 14.11 28.45 5.45
CA THR A 90 14.01 26.99 5.61
C THR A 90 12.65 26.53 6.12
N THR A 91 11.82 27.39 6.72
CA THR A 91 10.59 26.97 7.40
C THR A 91 9.49 26.39 6.50
N PRO A 92 9.17 26.94 5.30
CA PRO A 92 8.13 26.35 4.45
C PRO A 92 8.55 24.99 3.88
N PHE A 93 9.82 24.86 3.47
CA PHE A 93 10.36 23.61 2.93
C PHE A 93 10.50 22.52 4.01
N GLN A 94 10.95 22.88 5.21
CA GLN A 94 11.04 21.94 6.34
C GLN A 94 9.65 21.46 6.78
N GLN A 95 8.63 22.34 6.79
CA GLN A 95 7.25 21.94 7.09
C GLN A 95 6.69 20.98 6.03
N GLN A 96 6.97 21.24 4.75
CA GLN A 96 6.59 20.33 3.67
C GLN A 96 7.30 18.97 3.79
N TYR A 97 8.57 18.94 4.18
CA TYR A 97 9.29 17.68 4.38
C TYR A 97 8.76 16.88 5.60
N ARG A 98 8.46 17.55 6.73
CA ARG A 98 7.86 16.92 7.91
C ARG A 98 6.48 16.34 7.62
N SER A 99 5.64 17.08 6.90
CA SER A 99 4.31 16.59 6.51
C SER A 99 4.40 15.40 5.56
N TYR A 100 5.34 15.43 4.60
CA TYR A 100 5.62 14.27 3.75
C TYR A 100 6.01 13.03 4.56
N GLN A 101 6.95 13.16 5.52
CA GLN A 101 7.34 12.05 6.39
C GLN A 101 6.18 11.52 7.24
N GLN A 102 5.36 12.41 7.80
CA GLN A 102 4.18 12.02 8.56
C GLN A 102 3.16 11.28 7.70
N GLN A 103 2.94 11.73 6.46
CA GLN A 103 2.02 11.06 5.53
C GLN A 103 2.50 9.65 5.19
N GLN A 104 3.80 9.45 4.96
CA GLN A 104 4.38 8.12 4.73
C GLN A 104 4.21 7.21 5.95
N GLN A 105 4.45 7.75 7.15
CA GLN A 105 4.26 7.00 8.39
C GLN A 105 2.79 6.60 8.57
N GLN A 106 1.84 7.49 8.28
CA GLN A 106 0.40 7.17 8.34
C GLN A 106 0.00 6.07 7.35
N GLN A 107 0.50 6.12 6.11
CA GLN A 107 0.26 5.07 5.11
C GLN A 107 0.81 3.71 5.59
N GLN A 108 1.99 3.70 6.20
CA GLN A 108 2.57 2.49 6.78
C GLN A 108 1.70 1.93 7.93
N TYR A 109 1.18 2.78 8.82
CA TYR A 109 0.27 2.35 9.89
C TYR A 109 -1.06 1.81 9.35
N GLN A 110 -1.62 2.43 8.31
CA GLN A 110 -2.84 1.96 7.65
C GLN A 110 -2.62 0.58 7.01
N SER A 111 -1.51 0.39 6.30
CA SER A 111 -1.12 -0.89 5.70
C SER A 111 -0.95 -1.99 6.76
N TYR A 112 -0.25 -1.67 7.86
CA TYR A 112 -0.06 -2.61 8.97
C TYR A 112 -1.38 -3.03 9.62
N GLY A 113 -2.32 -2.10 9.80
CA GLY A 113 -3.66 -2.40 10.31
C GLY A 113 -4.45 -3.33 9.39
N GLN A 114 -4.42 -3.07 8.08
CA GLN A 114 -5.08 -3.93 7.08
C GLN A 114 -4.48 -5.34 7.06
N GLN A 115 -3.16 -5.46 7.09
CA GLN A 115 -2.47 -6.75 7.12
C GLN A 115 -2.87 -7.57 8.36
N GLN A 116 -2.94 -6.95 9.54
CA GLN A 116 -3.40 -7.64 10.75
C GLN A 116 -4.85 -8.10 10.67
N GLN A 117 -5.74 -7.30 10.10
CA GLN A 117 -7.15 -7.68 9.91
C GLN A 117 -7.28 -8.87 8.95
N GLN A 118 -6.52 -8.87 7.84
CA GLN A 118 -6.48 -9.99 6.91
C GLN A 118 -5.96 -11.27 7.59
N SER A 119 -4.87 -11.18 8.35
CA SER A 119 -4.33 -12.31 9.13
C SER A 119 -5.33 -12.85 10.15
N ARG A 120 -6.07 -11.98 10.85
CA ARG A 120 -7.14 -12.39 11.77
C ARG A 120 -8.28 -13.11 11.05
N GLN A 121 -8.72 -12.59 9.90
CA GLN A 121 -9.76 -13.25 9.09
C GLN A 121 -9.30 -14.59 8.53
N GLN A 122 -8.02 -14.74 8.16
CA GLN A 122 -7.45 -16.03 7.75
C GLN A 122 -7.44 -17.01 8.92
N GLN A 123 -7.02 -16.57 10.12
CA GLN A 123 -7.06 -17.41 11.33
C GLN A 123 -8.47 -17.79 11.75
N GLN A 124 -9.46 -16.91 11.57
CA GLN A 124 -10.86 -17.22 11.82
C GLN A 124 -11.39 -18.20 10.77
N ARG A 125 -11.07 -18.02 9.49
CA ARG A 125 -11.44 -18.97 8.43
C ARG A 125 -10.82 -20.35 8.63
N THR A 126 -9.57 -20.44 9.09
CA THR A 126 -8.96 -21.74 9.41
C THR A 126 -9.60 -22.38 10.63
N LYS A 127 -9.96 -21.59 11.66
CA LYS A 127 -10.69 -22.06 12.85
C LYS A 127 -12.14 -22.46 12.57
N GLU A 128 -12.83 -21.74 11.70
CA GLU A 128 -14.18 -22.04 11.23
C GLU A 128 -14.18 -23.25 10.31
N SER A 129 -13.20 -23.35 9.39
CA SER A 129 -13.00 -24.55 8.58
C SER A 129 -12.65 -25.77 9.44
N SER A 130 -11.97 -25.59 10.58
CA SER A 130 -11.70 -26.70 11.51
C SER A 130 -12.90 -27.02 12.42
N THR A 131 -13.88 -26.13 12.56
CA THR A 131 -15.08 -26.35 13.39
C THR A 131 -16.33 -26.73 12.60
N LYS A 132 -16.36 -26.52 11.27
CA LYS A 132 -17.53 -26.85 10.42
C LYS A 132 -17.56 -28.27 9.86
N THR A 133 -16.48 -29.04 9.95
CA THR A 133 -16.54 -30.50 9.79
C THR A 133 -16.93 -31.12 11.13
N LYS A 134 -18.24 -31.35 11.27
CA LYS A 134 -18.79 -32.33 12.20
C LYS A 134 -18.18 -33.69 11.81
N GLU A 135 -17.02 -34.02 12.40
CA GLU A 135 -16.36 -35.33 12.24
C GLU A 135 -17.21 -36.39 12.95
N GLU A 136 -18.32 -36.77 12.35
CA GLU A 136 -18.97 -38.03 12.68
C GLU A 136 -18.19 -39.16 12.01
N VAL A 137 -17.27 -39.75 12.77
CA VAL A 137 -16.98 -41.17 12.60
C VAL A 137 -17.13 -41.84 13.97
N PRO A 138 -18.31 -42.42 14.21
CA PRO A 138 -18.34 -43.71 14.86
C PRO A 138 -19.10 -44.70 13.97
N LEU A 139 -18.68 -44.85 12.71
CA LEU A 139 -18.67 -46.18 12.13
C LEU A 139 -17.37 -46.82 12.60
N ASP A 140 -17.49 -47.84 13.43
CA ASP A 140 -16.43 -48.74 13.86
C ASP A 140 -15.31 -48.87 12.79
N LEU A 141 -14.05 -48.57 13.15
CA LEU A 141 -12.92 -48.54 12.21
C LEU A 141 -12.73 -49.89 11.51
N TYR A 142 -13.06 -50.98 12.22
CA TYR A 142 -13.03 -52.34 11.67
C TYR A 142 -14.12 -52.53 10.60
N ASN A 143 -15.31 -51.98 10.80
CA ASN A 143 -16.39 -52.02 9.80
C ASN A 143 -16.04 -51.16 8.58
N LEU A 144 -15.33 -50.05 8.78
CA LEU A 144 -14.92 -49.17 7.67
C LEU A 144 -13.94 -49.86 6.71
N LEU A 145 -13.03 -50.66 7.25
CA LEU A 145 -12.13 -51.52 6.47
C LEU A 145 -12.76 -52.88 6.11
N ALA A 146 -13.99 -53.15 6.56
CA ALA A 146 -14.70 -54.42 6.40
C ALA A 146 -13.89 -55.65 6.89
N ILE A 147 -13.25 -55.51 8.05
CA ILE A 147 -12.44 -56.55 8.69
C ILE A 147 -12.97 -56.89 10.08
N ASN A 148 -12.55 -58.05 10.60
CA ASN A 148 -12.85 -58.45 11.98
C ASN A 148 -11.93 -57.71 12.96
N ARG A 149 -12.40 -57.49 14.20
CA ARG A 149 -11.61 -56.96 15.32
C ARG A 149 -10.38 -57.80 15.65
N ASN A 150 -10.42 -59.10 15.38
CA ASN A 150 -9.30 -60.03 15.55
C ASN A 150 -8.35 -60.09 14.34
N ALA A 151 -8.52 -59.20 13.35
CA ALA A 151 -7.68 -59.20 12.15
C ALA A 151 -6.19 -58.97 12.47
N THR A 152 -5.34 -59.67 11.74
CA THR A 152 -3.90 -59.54 11.80
C THR A 152 -3.42 -58.27 11.08
N ASP A 153 -2.22 -57.77 11.43
CA ASP A 153 -1.63 -56.58 10.81
C ASP A 153 -1.53 -56.71 9.27
N LYS A 154 -1.32 -57.94 8.77
CA LYS A 154 -1.28 -58.25 7.33
C LYS A 154 -2.65 -58.09 6.67
N GLU A 155 -3.73 -58.51 7.34
CA GLU A 155 -5.10 -58.37 6.85
C GLU A 155 -5.54 -56.91 6.84
N ILE A 156 -5.21 -56.16 7.88
CA ILE A 156 -5.47 -54.71 7.96
C ILE A 156 -4.81 -53.98 6.79
N LYS A 157 -3.53 -54.26 6.54
CA LYS A 157 -2.79 -53.67 5.40
C LYS A 157 -3.41 -54.06 4.06
N ARG A 158 -3.81 -55.32 3.89
CA ARG A 158 -4.44 -55.79 2.64
C ARG A 158 -5.79 -55.11 2.40
N ALA A 159 -6.65 -55.03 3.43
CA ALA A 159 -7.95 -54.39 3.34
C ALA A 159 -7.83 -52.89 3.00
N TYR A 160 -6.89 -52.21 3.65
CA TYR A 160 -6.55 -50.82 3.35
C TYR A 160 -6.17 -50.63 1.87
N LEU A 161 -5.25 -51.44 1.34
CA LEU A 161 -4.81 -51.31 -0.05
C LEU A 161 -5.95 -51.52 -1.06
N LEU A 162 -6.85 -52.45 -0.79
CA LEU A 162 -8.02 -52.69 -1.63
C LEU A 162 -8.97 -51.48 -1.62
N LYS A 163 -9.29 -50.95 -0.45
CA LYS A 163 -10.17 -49.79 -0.27
C LYS A 163 -9.55 -48.50 -0.80
N ALA A 164 -8.25 -48.30 -0.59
CA ALA A 164 -7.51 -47.16 -1.13
C ALA A 164 -7.51 -47.18 -2.67
N LYS A 165 -7.36 -48.36 -3.28
CA LYS A 165 -7.47 -48.50 -4.73
C LYS A 165 -8.90 -48.28 -5.23
N GLU A 166 -9.92 -48.69 -4.47
CA GLU A 166 -11.34 -48.50 -4.79
C GLU A 166 -11.71 -47.02 -4.78
N PHE A 167 -11.30 -46.27 -3.74
CA PHE A 167 -11.63 -44.85 -3.55
C PHE A 167 -10.55 -43.88 -4.03
N HIS A 168 -9.57 -44.34 -4.82
CA HIS A 168 -8.49 -43.48 -5.30
C HIS A 168 -9.04 -42.33 -6.18
N PRO A 169 -8.55 -41.08 -6.03
CA PRO A 169 -9.05 -39.93 -6.81
C PRO A 169 -8.81 -40.08 -8.32
N ASP A 170 -7.75 -40.79 -8.72
CA ASP A 170 -7.46 -41.08 -10.15
C ASP A 170 -8.56 -41.95 -10.79
N ARG A 171 -9.15 -42.87 -10.03
CA ARG A 171 -10.22 -43.76 -10.53
C ARG A 171 -11.61 -43.16 -10.38
N ASN A 172 -11.77 -42.21 -9.46
CA ASN A 172 -13.03 -41.52 -9.16
C ASN A 172 -12.85 -39.99 -9.24
N PRO A 173 -12.52 -39.44 -10.42
CA PRO A 173 -12.31 -38.01 -10.57
C PRO A 173 -13.61 -37.25 -10.30
N GLY A 174 -13.57 -36.31 -9.34
CA GLY A 174 -14.70 -35.43 -9.04
C GLY A 174 -15.79 -36.03 -8.11
N ASP A 175 -15.63 -37.26 -7.63
CA ASP A 175 -16.56 -37.83 -6.64
C ASP A 175 -16.15 -37.44 -5.21
N LYS A 176 -16.92 -36.53 -4.61
CA LYS A 176 -16.73 -36.09 -3.23
C LYS A 176 -16.92 -37.23 -2.22
N LYS A 177 -17.78 -38.21 -2.50
CA LYS A 177 -18.00 -39.35 -1.60
C LYS A 177 -16.80 -40.28 -1.56
N ALA A 178 -16.18 -40.55 -2.72
CA ALA A 178 -14.94 -41.31 -2.79
C ALA A 178 -13.81 -40.60 -2.03
N GLU A 179 -13.69 -39.28 -2.16
CA GLU A 179 -12.72 -38.48 -1.42
C GLU A 179 -12.94 -38.56 0.11
N GLU A 180 -14.18 -38.42 0.57
CA GLU A 180 -14.54 -38.56 1.98
C GLU A 180 -14.24 -39.97 2.52
N MET A 181 -14.62 -41.01 1.77
CA MET A 181 -14.34 -42.40 2.15
C MET A 181 -12.83 -42.69 2.17
N PHE A 182 -12.07 -42.16 1.22
CA PHE A 182 -10.61 -42.29 1.17
C PHE A 182 -9.96 -41.69 2.42
N LYS A 183 -10.40 -40.50 2.84
CA LYS A 183 -9.93 -39.86 4.09
C LYS A 183 -10.22 -40.75 5.30
N LYS A 184 -11.44 -41.29 5.41
CA LYS A 184 -11.82 -42.17 6.52
C LYS A 184 -11.04 -43.49 6.52
N VAL A 185 -10.79 -44.09 5.35
CA VAL A 185 -9.99 -45.33 5.20
C VAL A 185 -8.55 -45.09 5.63
N ASN A 186 -7.95 -43.96 5.24
CA ASN A 186 -6.60 -43.59 5.66
C ASN A 186 -6.51 -43.40 7.17
N GLN A 187 -7.50 -42.75 7.77
CA GLN A 187 -7.57 -42.54 9.22
C GLN A 187 -7.73 -43.85 9.99
N ALA A 188 -8.60 -44.76 9.52
CA ALA A 188 -8.75 -46.09 10.11
C ALA A 188 -7.45 -46.88 10.08
N TYR A 189 -6.74 -46.87 8.94
CA TYR A 189 -5.44 -47.53 8.84
C TYR A 189 -4.39 -46.89 9.76
N ALA A 190 -4.33 -45.56 9.86
CA ALA A 190 -3.37 -44.88 10.75
C ALA A 190 -3.53 -45.26 12.23
N ILE A 191 -4.75 -45.58 12.67
CA ILE A 191 -5.04 -46.01 14.04
C ILE A 191 -4.81 -47.52 14.20
N LEU A 192 -5.35 -48.34 13.28
CA LEU A 192 -5.32 -49.79 13.40
C LEU A 192 -3.96 -50.42 13.04
N SER A 193 -3.11 -49.73 12.27
CA SER A 193 -1.78 -50.21 11.90
C SER A 193 -0.76 -50.12 13.04
N ASP A 194 -0.95 -49.19 13.98
CA ASP A 194 -0.11 -49.05 15.16
C ASP A 194 -0.76 -49.80 16.34
N LYS A 195 -0.02 -50.76 16.89
CA LYS A 195 -0.50 -51.59 18.00
C LYS A 195 -0.89 -50.74 19.23
N PHE A 196 -0.14 -49.69 19.53
CA PHE A 196 -0.44 -48.84 20.68
C PHE A 196 -1.74 -48.05 20.48
N LYS A 197 -1.92 -47.46 19.29
CA LYS A 197 -3.14 -46.71 18.95
C LYS A 197 -4.35 -47.63 18.83
N ARG A 198 -4.17 -48.84 18.29
CA ARG A 198 -5.19 -49.89 18.24
C ARG A 198 -5.64 -50.30 19.64
N GLU A 199 -4.72 -50.55 20.56
CA GLU A 199 -5.06 -50.86 21.94
C GLU A 199 -5.81 -49.72 22.64
N GLN A 200 -5.38 -48.47 22.44
CA GLN A 200 -6.08 -47.31 22.98
C GLN A 200 -7.49 -47.20 22.39
N TYR A 201 -7.64 -47.40 21.08
CA TYR A 201 -8.92 -47.42 20.40
C TYR A 201 -9.85 -48.51 20.94
N ASP A 202 -9.33 -49.72 21.14
CA ASP A 202 -10.10 -50.84 21.65
C ASP A 202 -10.52 -50.64 23.13
N LYS A 203 -9.70 -49.95 23.94
CA LYS A 203 -9.95 -49.70 25.38
C LYS A 203 -10.82 -48.47 25.67
N TYR A 204 -10.57 -47.36 24.99
CA TYR A 204 -11.15 -46.05 25.30
C TYR A 204 -11.96 -45.45 24.15
N GLY A 205 -12.02 -46.13 23.00
CA GLY A 205 -12.75 -45.67 21.82
C GLY A 205 -11.97 -44.67 20.96
N TYR A 206 -12.67 -44.10 19.98
CA TYR A 206 -12.06 -43.21 19.00
C TYR A 206 -11.57 -41.88 19.60
N GLU A 207 -12.25 -41.37 20.63
CA GLU A 207 -11.94 -40.08 21.23
C GLU A 207 -10.55 -40.05 21.85
N SER A 208 -10.08 -41.13 22.46
CA SER A 208 -8.76 -41.16 23.11
C SER A 208 -7.59 -41.05 22.13
N VAL A 209 -7.76 -41.58 20.92
CA VAL A 209 -6.68 -41.63 19.91
C VAL A 209 -6.58 -40.33 19.13
N LYS A 210 -7.62 -39.48 19.16
CA LYS A 210 -7.64 -38.21 18.45
C LYS A 210 -6.76 -37.13 19.09
N TYR A 211 -6.64 -37.13 20.41
CA TYR A 211 -5.99 -36.06 21.18
C TYR A 211 -4.52 -36.35 21.57
N ASN A 212 -3.92 -37.39 20.98
CA ASN A 212 -2.61 -37.93 21.34
C ASN A 212 -1.70 -38.02 20.11
#